data_AF-A0A1I6K602-F1
#
_entry.id   AF-A0A1I6K602-F1
#
_cell.length_a   1.000
_cell.length_b   1.000
_cell.length_c   1.000
_cell.angle_alpha   90.00
_cell.angle_beta   90.00
_cell.angle_gamma   90.00
#
_symmetry.space_group_name_H-M   'P 1'
#
loop_
_entity.id
_entity.type
_entity.pdbx_description
1 polymer ?
#
loop_
_entity_poly.entity_id
_entity_poly.type
_entity_poly.pdbx_seq_one_letter_code
_entity_poly.pdbx_strand_id
1 'polypeptide(L)'
;MIANGVFRNLSRKNGSTRDVRRMKALESAAEIVGGQPALAAAIGIGTRALRAKIAAERPISDAELVAARTAVRAAAERATQLADRIGGLLPGAGA
;
A
#
# COMPACT_ATOMS: atom_id res chain seq x y z
N MET A 1 -19.60 -33.11 25.60
CA MET A 1 -19.39 -33.41 24.15
C MET A 1 -18.39 -32.41 23.60
N ILE A 2 -17.32 -32.92 22.99
CA ILE A 2 -16.07 -32.23 22.71
C ILE A 2 -16.17 -31.37 21.44
N ALA A 3 -15.61 -30.16 21.57
CA ALA A 3 -15.17 -29.17 20.57
C ALA A 3 -15.37 -29.49 19.06
N ASN A 4 -16.20 -28.69 18.38
CA ASN A 4 -16.27 -28.61 16.92
C ASN A 4 -16.29 -27.14 16.45
N GLY A 5 -15.19 -26.41 16.69
CA GLY A 5 -15.06 -25.03 16.20
C GLY A 5 -13.64 -24.49 16.07
N VAL A 6 -12.64 -25.16 16.65
CA VAL A 6 -11.29 -24.59 16.79
C VAL A 6 -10.36 -24.95 15.61
N PHE A 7 -10.73 -25.92 14.76
CA PHE A 7 -9.85 -26.39 13.68
C PHE A 7 -9.82 -25.52 12.41
N ARG A 8 -10.74 -24.56 12.22
CA ARG A 8 -10.70 -23.69 11.03
C ARG A 8 -9.70 -22.53 11.15
N ASN A 9 -9.05 -22.36 12.31
CA ASN A 9 -8.31 -21.13 12.65
C ASN A 9 -6.78 -21.27 12.65
N LEU A 10 -6.21 -22.45 12.33
CA LEU A 10 -4.76 -22.68 12.44
C LEU A 10 -4.04 -22.98 11.11
N SER A 11 -4.77 -23.17 10.00
CA SER A 11 -4.16 -23.41 8.67
C SER A 11 -3.82 -22.09 7.92
N ARG A 12 -4.18 -20.92 8.45
CA ARG A 12 -3.89 -19.59 7.86
C ARG A 12 -2.69 -18.86 8.47
N LYS A 13 -1.85 -19.52 9.28
CA LYS A 13 -0.69 -18.84 9.88
C LYS A 13 0.44 -18.55 8.88
N ASN A 14 0.43 -19.24 7.74
CA ASN A 14 1.23 -18.88 6.57
C ASN A 14 0.26 -18.36 5.52
N GLY A 15 0.04 -17.04 5.50
CA GLY A 15 -0.68 -16.39 4.41
C GLY A 15 -0.10 -16.88 3.08
N SER A 16 -0.95 -17.14 2.09
CA SER A 16 -0.48 -17.65 0.80
C SER A 16 0.62 -16.74 0.25
N THR A 17 1.56 -17.25 -0.56
CA THR A 17 2.60 -16.41 -1.17
C THR A 17 2.02 -15.17 -1.86
N ARG A 18 0.80 -15.29 -2.38
CA ARG A 18 0.02 -14.18 -2.94
C ARG A 18 -0.34 -13.12 -1.89
N ASP A 19 -0.82 -13.52 -0.72
CA ASP A 19 -1.20 -12.59 0.35
C ASP A 19 0.02 -11.83 0.89
N VAL A 20 1.15 -12.52 1.06
CA VAL A 20 2.42 -11.89 1.48
C VAL A 20 2.87 -10.85 0.44
N ARG A 21 2.78 -11.16 -0.85
CA ARG A 21 3.10 -10.20 -1.93
C ARG A 21 2.19 -8.98 -1.90
N ARG A 22 0.88 -9.17 -1.65
CA ARG A 22 -0.08 -8.06 -1.53
C ARG A 22 0.20 -7.18 -0.32
N MET A 23 0.56 -7.76 0.82
CA MET A 23 0.94 -7.00 2.02
C MET A 23 2.18 -6.14 1.77
N LYS A 24 3.26 -6.76 1.26
CA LYS A 24 4.49 -6.04 0.92
C LYS A 24 4.25 -4.92 -0.10
N ALA A 25 3.37 -5.17 -1.08
CA ALA A 25 3.00 -4.13 -2.04
C ALA A 25 2.29 -2.94 -1.38
N LEU A 26 1.38 -3.15 -0.42
CA LEU A 26 0.76 -2.05 0.32
C LEU A 26 1.73 -1.34 1.27
N GLU A 27 2.65 -2.07 1.87
CA GLU A 27 3.71 -1.50 2.72
C GLU A 27 4.60 -0.56 1.91
N SER A 28 5.15 -1.02 0.78
CA SER A 28 5.95 -0.18 -0.13
C SER A 28 5.13 0.96 -0.75
N ALA A 29 3.85 0.73 -1.07
CA ALA A 29 2.97 1.79 -1.55
C ALA A 29 2.84 2.91 -0.50
N ALA A 30 2.72 2.55 0.78
CA ALA A 30 2.63 3.52 1.87
C ALA A 30 3.89 4.38 1.95
N GLU A 31 5.07 3.79 1.83
CA GLU A 31 6.33 4.53 1.81
C GLU A 31 6.38 5.57 0.67
N ILE A 32 5.92 5.19 -0.53
CA ILE A 32 5.94 6.07 -1.71
C ILE A 32 4.94 7.22 -1.59
N VAL A 33 3.72 6.97 -1.09
CA VAL A 33 2.66 7.98 -1.09
C VAL A 33 2.71 8.94 0.10
N GLY A 34 3.67 8.79 1.02
CA GLY A 34 3.83 9.65 2.20
C GLY A 34 3.32 9.06 3.51
N GLY A 35 3.26 7.74 3.61
CA GLY A 35 2.96 6.97 4.81
C GLY A 35 1.60 6.28 4.80
N GLN A 36 1.35 5.47 5.85
CA GLN A 36 0.09 4.73 6.02
C GLN A 36 -1.16 5.63 6.05
N PRO A 37 -1.18 6.83 6.66
CA PRO A 37 -2.37 7.69 6.64
C PRO A 37 -2.74 8.13 5.23
N ALA A 38 -1.76 8.51 4.40
CA ALA A 38 -1.96 8.95 3.03
C ALA A 38 -2.49 7.80 2.15
N LEU A 39 -1.91 6.60 2.30
CA LEU A 39 -2.39 5.43 1.59
C LEU A 39 -3.80 5.02 2.01
N ALA A 40 -4.10 5.05 3.30
CA ALA A 40 -5.43 4.71 3.82
C ALA A 40 -6.50 5.64 3.25
N ALA A 41 -6.23 6.94 3.21
CA ALA A 41 -7.11 7.93 2.59
C ALA A 41 -7.29 7.65 1.08
N ALA A 42 -6.22 7.34 0.35
CA ALA A 42 -6.28 7.07 -1.08
C ALA A 42 -7.06 5.80 -1.44
N ILE A 43 -7.05 4.79 -0.55
CA ILE A 43 -7.82 3.55 -0.71
C ILE A 43 -9.27 3.71 -0.21
N GLY A 44 -9.58 4.76 0.56
CA GLY A 44 -10.91 5.00 1.12
C GLY A 44 -11.19 4.18 2.38
N ILE A 45 -10.16 3.85 3.17
CA ILE A 45 -10.28 3.10 4.42
C ILE A 45 -9.62 3.84 5.59
N GLY A 46 -9.96 3.48 6.83
CA GLY A 46 -9.28 4.01 8.00
C GLY A 46 -7.87 3.45 8.18
N THR A 47 -6.95 4.24 8.73
CA THR A 47 -5.55 3.84 8.99
C THR A 47 -5.44 2.57 9.85
N ARG A 48 -6.35 2.38 10.82
CA ARG A 48 -6.42 1.14 11.62
C ARG A 48 -6.76 -0.08 10.76
N ALA A 49 -7.68 0.07 9.81
CA ALA A 49 -8.05 -1.01 8.90
C ALA A 49 -6.92 -1.34 7.93
N LEU A 50 -6.18 -0.32 7.45
CA LEU A 50 -4.98 -0.52 6.66
C LEU A 50 -3.91 -1.29 7.44
N ARG A 51 -3.64 -0.91 8.70
CA ARG A 51 -2.69 -1.62 9.57
C ARG A 51 -3.04 -3.09 9.74
N ALA A 52 -4.31 -3.41 10.00
CA ALA A 52 -4.77 -4.79 10.10
C ALA A 52 -4.57 -5.58 8.79
N LYS A 53 -4.69 -4.93 7.62
CA LYS A 53 -4.40 -5.56 6.32
C LYS A 53 -2.92 -5.79 6.11
N ILE A 54 -2.07 -4.80 6.42
CA ILE A 54 -0.61 -4.92 6.35
C ILE A 54 -0.10 -5.99 7.33
N ALA A 55 -0.75 -6.17 8.48
CA ALA A 55 -0.43 -7.20 9.46
C ALA A 55 -1.00 -8.61 9.14
N ALA A 56 -1.58 -8.81 7.96
CA ALA A 56 -2.27 -10.05 7.55
C ALA A 56 -3.51 -10.44 8.38
N GLU A 57 -3.98 -9.58 9.28
CA GLU A 57 -5.18 -9.84 10.10
C GLU A 57 -6.47 -9.73 9.27
N ARG A 58 -6.42 -8.98 8.16
CA ARG A 58 -7.54 -8.82 7.22
C ARG A 58 -7.09 -9.05 5.77
N PRO A 59 -7.94 -9.66 4.93
CA PRO A 59 -7.63 -9.85 3.52
C PRO A 59 -7.57 -8.52 2.77
N ILE A 60 -6.71 -8.45 1.76
CA ILE A 60 -6.56 -7.31 0.84
C ILE A 60 -7.36 -7.60 -0.42
N SER A 61 -8.24 -6.69 -0.81
CA SER A 61 -9.06 -6.82 -2.01
C SER A 61 -8.32 -6.31 -3.25
N ASP A 62 -8.74 -6.77 -4.44
CA ASP A 62 -8.16 -6.27 -5.69
C ASP A 62 -8.48 -4.79 -5.93
N ALA A 63 -9.65 -4.31 -5.52
CA ALA A 63 -10.01 -2.90 -5.60
C ALA A 63 -9.05 -2.02 -4.77
N GLU A 64 -8.64 -2.48 -3.58
CA GLU A 64 -7.67 -1.78 -2.74
C GLU A 64 -6.29 -1.71 -3.40
N LEU A 65 -5.87 -2.77 -4.11
CA LEU A 65 -4.62 -2.78 -4.86
C LEU A 65 -4.67 -1.84 -6.08
N VAL A 66 -5.80 -1.77 -6.78
CA VAL A 66 -6.00 -0.82 -7.87
C VAL A 66 -5.93 0.62 -7.34
N ALA A 67 -6.61 0.92 -6.23
CA ALA A 67 -6.56 2.24 -5.62
C ALA A 67 -5.14 2.61 -5.16
N ALA A 68 -4.43 1.69 -4.51
CA ALA A 68 -3.03 1.87 -4.11
C ALA A 68 -2.12 2.14 -5.32
N ARG A 69 -2.29 1.40 -6.42
CA ARG A 69 -1.54 1.61 -7.67
C ARG A 69 -1.78 3.02 -8.23
N THR A 70 -3.03 3.48 -8.24
CA THR A 70 -3.37 4.84 -8.71
C THR A 70 -2.72 5.90 -7.84
N ALA A 71 -2.74 5.72 -6.51
CA ALA A 71 -2.10 6.64 -5.57
C ALA A 71 -0.58 6.72 -5.78
N VAL A 72 0.07 5.57 -5.98
CA VAL A 72 1.51 5.49 -6.27
C VAL A 72 1.86 6.19 -7.58
N ARG A 73 1.05 6.02 -8.64
CA ARG A 73 1.23 6.74 -9.91
C ARG A 73 1.15 8.25 -9.73
N ALA A 74 0.14 8.74 -9.02
CA ALA A 74 0.00 10.16 -8.73
C ALA A 74 1.13 10.72 -7.86
N ALA A 75 1.70 9.91 -6.96
CA ALA A 75 2.90 10.30 -6.20
C ALA A 75 4.13 10.39 -7.12
N ALA A 76 4.31 9.43 -8.03
CA ALA A 76 5.40 9.44 -9.00
C ALA A 76 5.32 10.65 -9.95
N GLU A 77 4.14 10.97 -10.49
CA GLU A 77 3.93 12.14 -11.33
C GLU A 77 4.30 13.44 -10.62
N ARG A 78 3.91 13.59 -9.35
CA ARG A 78 4.30 14.74 -8.52
C ARG A 78 5.81 14.82 -8.31
N ALA A 79 6.48 13.69 -8.13
CA ALA A 79 7.94 13.63 -7.99
C ALA A 79 8.64 14.03 -9.29
N THR A 80 8.16 13.56 -10.45
CA THR A 80 8.69 13.97 -11.76
C THR A 80 8.52 15.47 -11.98
N GLN A 81 7.34 16.02 -11.75
CA GLN A 81 7.09 17.47 -11.87
C GLN A 81 8.00 18.30 -10.95
N LEU A 82 8.27 17.80 -9.74
CA LEU A 82 9.20 18.45 -8.82
C LEU A 82 10.65 18.38 -9.35
N ALA A 83 11.07 17.23 -9.86
CA ALA A 83 12.39 17.06 -10.45
C ALA A 83 12.61 18.00 -11.65
N ASP A 84 11.63 18.10 -12.56
CA ASP A 84 11.68 19.01 -13.71
C ASP A 84 11.79 20.47 -13.26
N ARG A 85 11.01 20.86 -12.24
CA ARG A 85 11.10 22.20 -11.65
C ARG A 85 12.47 22.47 -11.06
N ILE A 86 13.05 21.51 -10.33
CA ILE A 86 14.41 21.64 -9.78
C ILE A 86 15.44 21.76 -10.92
N GLY A 87 15.31 20.95 -11.98
CA GLY A 87 16.18 21.01 -13.16
C GLY A 87 16.16 22.38 -13.84
N GLY A 88 14.99 23.00 -13.97
CA GLY A 88 14.84 24.34 -14.53
C GLY A 88 15.46 25.46 -13.67
N LEU A 89 15.80 25.20 -12.42
CA LEU A 89 16.50 26.14 -11.53
C LEU A 89 18.03 26.00 -11.60
N LEU A 90 18.56 25.01 -12.31
CA LEU A 90 20.00 24.82 -12.44
C LEU A 90 20.60 25.89 -13.37
N PRO A 91 21.72 26.54 -12.99
CA PRO A 91 22.37 27.52 -13.84
C PRO A 91 22.88 26.85 -15.12
N GLY A 92 22.56 27.45 -16.28
CA GLY A 92 23.00 26.96 -17.60
C GLY A 92 22.02 26.02 -18.31
N ALA A 93 20.84 25.71 -17.77
CA ALA A 93 19.80 24.92 -18.44
C ALA A 93 19.06 25.67 -19.58
N GLY A 94 19.54 26.85 -19.97
CA GLY A 94 18.96 27.72 -21.00
C GLY A 94 20.02 28.40 -21.88
N ALA A 95 21.02 27.63 -22.33
CA ALA A 95 21.99 28.05 -23.34
C ALA A 95 21.90 27.13 -24.57
#